data_AF-A0A921IML5-F1
#
_entry.id   AF-A0A921IML5-F1
#
_cell.length_a   1.000
_cell.length_b   1.000
_cell.length_c   1.000
_cell.angle_alpha   90.00
_cell.angle_beta   90.00
_cell.angle_gamma   90.00
#
_symmetry.space_group_name_H-M   'P 1'
#
loop_
_entity.id
_entity.type
_entity.pdbx_description
1 polymer ?
#
loop_
_entity_poly.entity_id
_entity_poly.type
_entity_poly.pdbx_seq_one_letter_code
_entity_poly.pdbx_strand_id
1 'polypeptide(L)'
;MAATAAAMVVIVWGACFLIAPVWQFPTRSASYVPVVSDLESENPGSAYGSTLVNVNTASEEELTTLPGIGPAKAAAIVAYRTENGPFTSLEELDNVKGISSRMVASWTGLATTGSAEHGDEDIH
;
A
#
# COMPACT_ATOMS: atom_id res chain seq x y z
N MET A 1 -25.28 -38.22 25.39
CA MET A 1 -25.58 -38.06 23.95
C MET A 1 -25.77 -36.55 23.71
N ALA A 2 -24.80 -35.77 23.25
CA ALA A 2 -24.12 -35.71 21.94
C ALA A 2 -25.00 -35.17 20.78
N ALA A 3 -24.48 -34.09 20.15
CA ALA A 3 -24.81 -33.47 18.84
C ALA A 3 -26.15 -32.68 18.76
N THR A 4 -26.25 -31.47 18.20
CA THR A 4 -25.65 -30.83 17.01
C THR A 4 -25.64 -29.30 17.18
N ALA A 5 -24.51 -28.59 17.08
CA ALA A 5 -23.91 -28.04 15.86
C ALA A 5 -24.78 -27.05 15.05
N ALA A 6 -24.35 -25.78 15.08
CA ALA A 6 -24.37 -24.78 14.00
C ALA A 6 -25.70 -24.41 13.31
N ALA A 7 -26.33 -23.33 13.78
CA ALA A 7 -27.21 -22.43 13.01
C ALA A 7 -27.46 -21.21 13.93
N MET A 8 -27.14 -19.94 13.63
CA MET A 8 -27.08 -19.22 12.37
C MET A 8 -26.16 -17.99 12.51
N VAL A 9 -25.10 -17.91 11.69
CA VAL A 9 -24.21 -16.74 11.54
C VAL A 9 -24.83 -15.73 10.57
N VAL A 10 -26.08 -15.28 10.82
CA VAL A 10 -26.82 -14.45 9.84
C VAL A 10 -27.31 -13.10 10.40
N ILE A 11 -26.85 -12.69 11.59
CA ILE A 11 -27.24 -11.38 12.18
C ILE A 11 -26.06 -10.39 12.24
N VAL A 12 -25.11 -10.52 11.30
CA VAL A 12 -24.19 -9.44 10.92
C VAL A 12 -24.28 -9.26 9.41
N TRP A 13 -25.49 -9.33 8.86
CA TRP A 13 -25.78 -9.04 7.45
C TRP A 13 -27.09 -8.21 7.30
N GLY A 14 -27.67 -7.77 8.41
CA GLY A 14 -28.97 -7.09 8.48
C GLY A 14 -28.91 -5.58 8.78
N ALA A 15 -27.78 -4.91 8.56
CA ALA A 15 -27.65 -3.46 8.80
C ALA A 15 -27.06 -2.70 7.59
N CYS A 16 -27.21 -3.25 6.38
CA CYS A 16 -26.82 -2.59 5.14
C CYS A 16 -27.79 -1.46 4.70
N PHE A 17 -28.76 -1.02 5.52
CA PHE A 17 -29.86 -0.22 4.97
C PHE A 17 -30.55 0.75 5.96
N LEU A 18 -29.75 1.56 6.67
CA LEU A 18 -30.23 2.81 7.29
C LEU A 18 -29.37 4.00 6.83
N ILE A 19 -29.59 4.37 5.57
CA ILE A 19 -29.64 5.75 5.05
C ILE A 19 -28.74 6.76 5.81
N ALA A 20 -27.43 6.68 5.57
CA ALA A 20 -26.53 7.80 5.82
C ALA A 20 -26.38 8.57 4.49
N PRO A 21 -26.63 9.89 4.45
CA PRO A 21 -26.42 10.69 3.25
C PRO A 21 -24.92 10.96 3.08
N VAL A 22 -24.15 9.92 2.77
CA VAL A 22 -22.70 10.04 2.56
C VAL A 22 -22.39 10.37 1.09
N TRP A 23 -23.16 11.32 0.55
CA TRP A 23 -22.73 12.19 -0.55
C TRP A 23 -22.44 13.59 0.01
N GLN A 24 -21.89 13.65 1.23
CA GLN A 24 -21.26 14.87 1.74
C GLN A 24 -19.89 15.00 1.09
N PHE A 25 -19.87 15.59 -0.11
CA PHE A 25 -18.66 16.20 -0.64
C PHE A 25 -18.18 17.26 0.35
N PRO A 26 -16.97 17.16 0.91
CA PRO A 26 -16.38 18.32 1.56
C PRO A 26 -16.09 19.34 0.45
N THR A 27 -16.97 20.31 0.27
CA THR A 27 -16.63 21.54 -0.42
C THR A 27 -15.48 22.17 0.36
N ARG A 28 -14.29 22.11 -0.26
CA ARG A 28 -13.08 22.79 0.22
C ARG A 28 -13.40 24.27 0.44
N SER A 29 -13.38 24.68 1.70
CA SER A 29 -13.14 26.07 2.08
C SER A 29 -12.02 26.08 3.11
N ALA A 30 -10.80 25.97 2.62
CA ALA A 30 -9.60 26.37 3.35
C ALA A 30 -8.94 27.47 2.51
N SER A 31 -9.43 28.69 2.67
CA SER A 31 -8.69 29.89 2.31
C SER A 31 -7.55 30.04 3.32
N TYR A 32 -6.38 29.52 2.96
CA TYR A 32 -5.13 29.77 3.63
C TYR A 32 -4.15 30.33 2.60
N VAL A 33 -3.72 31.57 2.80
CA VAL A 33 -2.61 32.20 2.07
C VAL A 33 -1.44 32.24 3.04
N PRO A 34 -0.45 31.35 2.94
CA PRO A 34 0.83 31.61 3.56
C PRO A 34 1.58 32.62 2.68
N VAL A 35 1.63 33.86 3.15
CA VAL A 35 2.71 34.77 2.82
C VAL A 35 3.89 34.38 3.71
N VAL A 36 4.85 33.65 3.16
CA VAL A 36 6.30 33.77 3.46
C VAL A 36 7.07 32.96 2.43
N SER A 37 7.91 33.67 1.69
CA SER A 37 8.85 33.14 0.70
C SER A 37 10.22 33.00 1.34
N ASP A 38 10.34 32.22 2.42
CA ASP A 38 11.60 32.07 3.14
C ASP A 38 12.02 30.61 3.21
N LEU A 39 12.86 30.27 2.24
CA LEU A 39 14.02 29.37 2.31
C LEU A 39 14.02 28.30 3.41
N GLU A 40 13.36 27.16 3.18
CA GLU A 40 13.80 25.93 3.81
C GLU A 40 13.82 24.79 2.78
N SER A 41 14.96 24.12 2.78
CA SER A 41 15.40 23.09 1.86
C SER A 41 14.52 21.85 1.96
N GLU A 42 13.53 21.69 1.09
CA GLU A 42 12.93 20.38 0.81
C GLU A 42 12.89 20.15 -0.70
N ASN A 43 13.86 19.34 -1.13
CA ASN A 43 13.97 18.68 -2.42
C ASN A 43 12.59 18.40 -3.05
N PRO A 44 12.22 18.98 -4.21
CA PRO A 44 11.07 18.54 -5.00
C PRO A 44 11.41 17.20 -5.67
N GLY A 45 11.62 16.17 -4.85
CA GLY A 45 11.88 14.81 -5.25
C GLY A 45 10.60 14.15 -5.75
N SER A 46 10.35 14.29 -7.05
CA SER A 46 9.56 13.38 -7.86
C SER A 46 8.03 13.42 -7.70
N ALA A 47 7.44 14.52 -8.18
CA ALA A 47 6.04 14.56 -8.61
C ALA A 47 5.89 14.26 -10.13
N TYR A 48 6.68 13.32 -10.66
CA TYR A 48 6.54 12.82 -12.03
C TYR A 48 6.53 11.28 -12.07
N GLY A 49 5.33 10.72 -11.92
CA GLY A 49 4.80 9.68 -12.81
C GLY A 49 5.64 8.44 -13.07
N SER A 50 6.25 7.84 -12.06
CA SER A 50 6.60 6.43 -12.16
C SER A 50 5.43 5.62 -11.62
N THR A 51 4.85 4.73 -12.44
CA THR A 51 3.88 3.70 -12.02
C THR A 51 4.58 2.63 -11.15
N LEU A 52 5.52 3.06 -10.33
CA LEU A 52 6.29 2.22 -9.44
C LEU A 52 5.53 2.15 -8.12
N VAL A 53 4.98 0.98 -7.83
CA VAL A 53 4.29 0.72 -6.57
C VAL A 53 5.33 0.67 -5.46
N ASN A 54 5.32 1.63 -4.55
CA ASN A 54 6.24 1.62 -3.43
C ASN A 54 5.80 0.59 -2.38
N VAL A 55 6.48 -0.53 -2.19
CA VAL A 55 6.02 -1.60 -1.29
C VAL A 55 6.00 -1.21 0.21
N ASN A 56 6.78 -0.20 0.59
CA ASN A 56 6.81 0.31 1.96
C ASN A 56 5.62 1.21 2.27
N THR A 57 5.17 1.99 1.30
CA THR A 57 4.06 2.95 1.48
C THR A 57 2.75 2.50 0.83
N ALA A 58 2.80 1.50 -0.05
CA ALA A 58 1.65 1.03 -0.80
C ALA A 58 0.58 0.46 0.10
N SER A 59 -0.66 0.72 -0.29
CA SER A 59 -1.86 0.14 0.28
C SER A 59 -2.06 -1.29 -0.22
N GLU A 60 -2.91 -2.07 0.45
CA GLU A 60 -3.22 -3.44 0.00
C GLU A 60 -3.73 -3.44 -1.45
N GLU A 61 -4.58 -2.48 -1.80
CA GLU A 61 -5.12 -2.31 -3.15
C GLU A 61 -4.01 -2.05 -4.19
N GLU A 62 -3.05 -1.19 -3.87
CA GLU A 62 -1.91 -0.90 -4.74
C GLU A 62 -1.01 -2.12 -4.92
N LEU A 63 -0.78 -2.89 -3.86
CA LEU A 63 -0.04 -4.15 -3.96
C LEU A 63 -0.78 -5.16 -4.82
N THR A 64 -2.12 -5.22 -4.78
CA THR A 64 -2.92 -6.11 -5.65
C THR A 64 -2.88 -5.73 -7.13
N THR A 65 -2.41 -4.53 -7.48
CA THR A 65 -2.17 -4.19 -8.89
C THR A 65 -0.99 -4.97 -9.49
N LEU A 66 -0.10 -5.49 -8.64
CA LEU A 66 1.04 -6.28 -9.07
C LEU A 66 0.60 -7.69 -9.50
N PRO A 67 1.12 -8.19 -10.64
CA PRO A 67 0.70 -9.48 -11.17
C PRO A 67 1.03 -10.60 -10.17
N GLY A 68 -0.01 -11.34 -9.78
CA GLY A 68 0.10 -12.47 -8.85
C GLY A 68 -0.05 -12.12 -7.37
N ILE A 69 -0.14 -10.84 -6.98
CA ILE A 69 -0.59 -10.44 -5.65
C ILE A 69 -2.11 -10.49 -5.60
N GLY A 70 -2.64 -11.28 -4.67
CA GLY A 70 -4.04 -11.23 -4.28
C GLY A 70 -4.21 -10.58 -2.91
N PRO A 71 -5.45 -10.36 -2.43
CA PRO A 71 -5.74 -9.71 -1.15
C PRO A 71 -5.04 -10.39 0.03
N ALA A 72 -4.96 -11.72 0.03
CA ALA A 72 -4.27 -12.47 1.07
C ALA A 72 -2.75 -12.20 1.13
N LYS A 73 -2.11 -11.98 -0.03
CA LYS A 73 -0.67 -11.69 -0.11
C LYS A 73 -0.39 -10.23 0.21
N ALA A 74 -1.23 -9.32 -0.27
CA ALA A 74 -1.16 -7.91 0.07
C ALA A 74 -1.23 -7.71 1.59
N ALA A 75 -2.20 -8.34 2.26
CA ALA A 75 -2.31 -8.33 3.72
C ALA A 75 -1.06 -8.90 4.41
N ALA A 76 -0.46 -9.96 3.86
CA ALA A 76 0.78 -10.55 4.39
C ALA A 76 1.98 -9.60 4.29
N ILE A 77 2.10 -8.83 3.21
CA ILE A 77 3.14 -7.79 3.05
C ILE A 77 2.97 -6.71 4.11
N VAL A 78 1.74 -6.22 4.29
CA VAL A 78 1.42 -5.17 5.28
C VAL A 78 1.67 -5.67 6.71
N ALA A 79 1.30 -6.92 7.01
CA ALA A 79 1.59 -7.54 8.30
C ALA A 79 3.11 -7.67 8.52
N TYR A 80 3.84 -8.15 7.52
CA TYR A 80 5.30 -8.31 7.60
C TYR A 80 5.99 -6.98 7.89
N ARG A 81 5.63 -5.88 7.19
CA ARG A 81 6.24 -4.57 7.46
C ARG A 81 5.88 -3.98 8.81
N THR A 82 4.71 -4.35 9.34
CA THR A 82 4.27 -3.90 10.67
C THR A 82 5.05 -4.61 11.77
N GLU A 83 5.43 -5.87 11.57
CA GLU A 83 6.14 -6.70 12.56
C GLU A 83 7.66 -6.61 12.44
N ASN A 84 8.21 -6.56 11.23
CA ASN A 84 9.65 -6.57 10.95
C ASN A 84 10.21 -5.17 10.63
N GLY A 85 9.35 -4.21 10.30
CA GLY A 85 9.75 -2.89 9.81
C GLY A 85 9.75 -2.78 8.28
N PRO A 86 10.16 -1.63 7.72
CA PRO A 86 10.16 -1.40 6.28
C PRO A 86 11.10 -2.37 5.54
N PHE A 87 10.72 -2.73 4.32
CA PHE A 87 11.55 -3.51 3.40
C PHE A 87 12.71 -2.66 2.89
N THR A 88 13.93 -3.15 3.06
CA THR A 88 15.16 -2.54 2.55
C THR A 88 15.32 -2.82 1.06
N SER A 89 14.93 -4.01 0.62
CA SER A 89 15.07 -4.48 -0.77
C SER A 89 13.83 -5.24 -1.25
N LEU A 90 13.61 -5.25 -2.57
CA LEU A 90 12.51 -6.03 -3.15
C LEU A 90 12.66 -7.53 -2.87
N GLU A 91 13.89 -8.03 -2.75
CA GLU A 91 14.16 -9.44 -2.42
C GLU A 91 13.59 -9.85 -1.05
N GLU A 92 13.46 -8.91 -0.10
CA GLU A 92 12.87 -9.21 1.20
C GLU A 92 11.38 -9.59 1.13
N LEU A 93 10.69 -9.22 0.03
CA LEU A 93 9.32 -9.66 -0.21
C LEU A 93 9.21 -11.18 -0.33
N ASP A 94 10.29 -11.90 -0.71
CA ASP A 94 10.31 -13.37 -0.73
C ASP A 94 10.15 -13.99 0.66
N ASN A 95 10.52 -13.27 1.73
CA ASN A 95 10.30 -13.73 3.11
C ASN A 95 8.81 -13.67 3.52
N VAL A 96 7.97 -12.97 2.75
CA VAL A 96 6.54 -12.88 3.01
C VAL A 96 5.85 -14.16 2.56
N LYS A 97 5.07 -14.75 3.45
CA LYS A 97 4.35 -16.00 3.19
C LYS A 97 3.47 -15.92 1.94
N GLY A 98 3.83 -16.70 0.91
CA GLY A 98 3.09 -16.79 -0.35
C GLY A 98 3.58 -15.87 -1.47
N ILE A 99 4.67 -15.15 -1.24
CA ILE A 99 5.47 -14.51 -2.28
C ILE A 99 6.64 -15.42 -2.61
N SER A 100 7.11 -15.33 -3.86
CA SER A 100 8.27 -16.09 -4.31
C SER A 100 9.19 -15.16 -5.09
N SER A 101 10.49 -15.45 -5.10
CA SER A 101 11.52 -14.72 -5.84
C SER A 101 11.19 -14.51 -7.32
N ARG A 102 10.52 -15.49 -7.96
CA ARG A 102 10.03 -15.35 -9.34
C ARG A 102 9.01 -14.23 -9.51
N MET A 103 8.17 -14.05 -8.50
CA MET A 103 7.16 -13.02 -8.47
C MET A 103 7.80 -11.64 -8.24
N VAL A 104 8.73 -11.57 -7.29
CA VAL A 104 9.52 -10.37 -7.01
C VAL A 104 10.27 -9.90 -8.26
N ALA A 105 10.89 -10.82 -9.01
CA ALA A 105 11.57 -10.52 -10.26
C ALA A 105 10.63 -9.89 -11.33
N SER A 106 9.34 -10.21 -11.30
CA SER A 106 8.34 -9.61 -12.19
C SER A 106 8.00 -8.17 -11.79
N TRP A 107 8.34 -7.76 -10.57
CA TRP A 107 8.07 -6.43 -10.02
C TRP A 107 9.31 -5.55 -9.94
N THR A 108 10.51 -6.06 -10.22
CA THR A 108 11.76 -5.27 -10.19
C THR A 108 11.72 -4.00 -11.07
N GLY A 109 10.84 -3.94 -12.08
CA GLY A 109 10.58 -2.73 -12.87
C GLY A 109 9.22 -2.05 -12.64
N LEU A 110 8.40 -2.57 -11.72
CA LEU A 110 7.03 -2.11 -11.44
C LEU A 110 6.82 -1.70 -9.97
N ALA A 111 7.73 -2.07 -9.08
CA ALA A 111 7.68 -1.78 -7.67
C ALA A 111 9.04 -1.25 -7.18
N THR A 112 9.02 -0.46 -6.11
CA THR A 112 10.23 0.12 -5.50
C THR A 112 10.12 0.07 -3.98
N THR A 113 11.22 0.03 -3.26
CA THR A 113 11.24 0.20 -1.80
C THR A 113 11.35 1.66 -1.37
N GLY A 114 11.52 2.59 -2.32
CA GLY A 114 11.66 4.03 -2.01
C GLY A 114 12.97 4.39 -1.31
N SER A 115 13.87 3.43 -1.06
CA SER A 115 15.27 3.71 -0.72
C SER A 115 15.89 4.39 -1.93
N ALA A 116 15.99 5.71 -1.84
CA ALA A 116 16.57 6.57 -2.85
C ALA A 116 18.07 6.29 -3.00
N GLU A 117 18.43 5.27 -3.76
CA GLU A 117 19.83 5.03 -4.15
C GLU A 117 19.96 4.41 -5.55
N HIS A 118 19.10 4.81 -6.49
CA HIS A 118 19.48 4.74 -7.91
C HIS A 118 20.35 5.96 -8.29
N GLY A 119 21.35 6.24 -7.45
CA GLY A 119 22.27 7.39 -7.55
C GLY A 119 23.60 7.08 -8.24
N ASP A 120 23.83 5.85 -8.68
CA ASP A 120 25.08 5.44 -9.32
C ASP A 120 24.81 4.79 -10.68
N GLU A 121 24.34 5.58 -11.64
CA GLU A 121 24.74 5.34 -13.03
C GLU A 121 26.02 6.15 -13.30
N ASP A 122 27.14 5.53 -12.95
CA ASP A 122 28.42 5.67 -13.64
C ASP A 122 28.19 5.73 -15.17
N ILE A 123 28.05 6.94 -15.72
CA ILE A 123 28.31 7.20 -17.13
C ILE A 123 29.79 7.60 -17.26
N HIS A 124 30.62 6.57 -17.48
CA HIS A 124 32.01 6.72 -17.94
C HIS A 124 32.08 7.30 -19.37
#